data_AF-A0A6I9XHE2-F1
#
_entry.id   AF-A0A6I9XHE2-F1
#
_cell.length_a   1.000
_cell.length_b   1.000
_cell.length_c   1.000
_cell.angle_alpha   90.00
_cell.angle_beta   90.00
_cell.angle_gamma   90.00
#
_symmetry.space_group_name_H-M   'P 1'
#
loop_
_entity.id
_entity.type
_entity.pdbx_description
1 polymer ?
#
loop_
_entity_poly.entity_id
_entity_poly.type
_entity_poly.pdbx_seq_one_letter_code
_entity_poly.pdbx_strand_id
1 'polypeptide(L)'
;TSSGGSGRHHHPRRRFCEHAHERTGRTEEKTEDNSQIKEQYKLQTANPWNLYDASDSEDQEAWIDRFRKMEKALYLSDVKNTGKLEKEKAKRLIHNYNQIYDLCLSPLKIDKAFRPFHYGQDLPLQPLLQYLKEL
;
A
#
# COMPACT_ATOMS: atom_id res chain seq x y z
N THR A 1 -2.10 4.38 46.19
CA THR A 1 -0.91 3.74 45.57
C THR A 1 -1.44 2.79 44.52
N SER A 2 -1.28 3.08 43.23
CA SER A 2 -0.13 2.64 42.41
C SER A 2 0.04 1.12 42.54
N SER A 3 -0.03 0.26 41.52
CA SER A 3 0.31 0.39 40.10
C SER A 3 -0.34 -0.81 39.36
N GLY A 4 -0.71 -0.70 38.09
CA GLY A 4 0.13 -1.13 36.96
C GLY A 4 -0.03 -2.63 36.65
N GLY A 5 -0.25 -3.12 35.43
CA GLY A 5 -0.27 -2.47 34.12
C GLY A 5 -1.12 -3.27 33.13
N SER A 6 -1.73 -2.55 32.19
CA SER A 6 -2.32 -3.12 30.99
C SER A 6 -1.32 -2.92 29.85
N GLY A 7 -0.55 -3.97 29.56
CA GLY A 7 0.23 -4.04 28.34
C GLY A 7 -0.71 -4.18 27.15
N ARG A 8 -1.03 -3.06 26.48
CA ARG A 8 -1.62 -3.10 25.14
C ARG A 8 -0.48 -3.10 24.14
N HIS A 9 -0.14 -4.29 23.67
CA HIS A 9 0.62 -4.44 22.43
C HIS A 9 -0.21 -3.85 21.28
N HIS A 10 0.21 -2.68 20.81
CA HIS A 10 -0.37 -2.02 19.64
C HIS A 10 0.32 -2.55 18.38
N HIS A 11 -0.50 -3.16 17.51
CA HIS A 11 -0.30 -3.51 16.10
C HIS A 11 0.96 -4.29 15.68
N PRO A 12 0.71 -5.45 15.05
CA PRO A 12 0.87 -5.46 13.59
C PRO A 12 -0.31 -6.18 12.94
N ARG A 13 -0.83 -5.64 11.83
CA ARG A 13 -1.55 -6.34 10.75
C ARG A 13 -2.21 -5.33 9.82
N ARG A 14 -1.38 -4.68 9.00
CA ARG A 14 -1.86 -4.35 7.65
C ARG A 14 -2.02 -5.70 6.96
N ARG A 15 -3.27 -6.13 6.72
CA ARG A 15 -3.51 -7.36 5.96
C ARG A 15 -3.06 -7.08 4.54
N PHE A 16 -1.94 -7.66 4.15
CA PHE A 16 -1.57 -7.76 2.75
C PHE A 16 -2.65 -8.56 2.03
N CYS A 17 -3.00 -8.08 0.84
CA CYS A 17 -4.03 -8.65 0.00
C CYS A 17 -3.50 -9.94 -0.61
N GLU A 18 -4.02 -11.10 -0.22
CA GLU A 18 -3.86 -12.33 -0.98
C GLU A 18 -4.69 -12.20 -2.27
N HIS A 19 -4.04 -12.07 -3.42
CA HIS A 19 -4.66 -12.37 -4.71
C HIS A 19 -3.83 -13.44 -5.42
N ALA A 20 -4.42 -14.62 -5.56
CA ALA A 20 -3.92 -15.72 -6.35
C ALA A 20 -4.01 -15.38 -7.84
N HIS A 21 -2.91 -15.51 -8.56
CA HIS A 21 -2.91 -15.58 -10.02
C HIS A 21 -2.23 -16.89 -10.45
N GLU A 22 -3.04 -17.89 -10.80
CA GLU A 22 -2.61 -19.01 -11.62
C GLU A 22 -2.46 -18.54 -13.08
N ARG A 23 -1.28 -18.73 -13.67
CA ARG A 23 -1.18 -19.02 -15.11
C ARG A 23 0.10 -19.78 -15.47
N THR A 24 -0.12 -20.85 -16.23
CA THR A 24 0.78 -21.88 -16.75
C THR A 24 1.46 -21.45 -18.06
N GLY A 25 2.65 -22.03 -18.37
CA GLY A 25 3.05 -22.34 -19.75
C GLY A 25 4.38 -21.79 -20.34
N ARG A 26 5.49 -22.52 -20.08
CA ARG A 26 6.61 -22.96 -20.96
C ARG A 26 7.06 -22.16 -22.21
N THR A 27 8.38 -21.94 -22.34
CA THR A 27 9.19 -22.26 -23.56
C THR A 27 10.71 -22.32 -23.26
N GLU A 28 11.33 -23.38 -23.82
CA GLU A 28 12.75 -23.82 -23.91
C GLU A 28 13.63 -22.81 -24.70
N GLU A 29 14.96 -22.83 -24.86
CA GLU A 29 16.21 -23.42 -24.31
C GLU A 29 17.34 -22.79 -25.18
N LYS A 30 18.50 -22.38 -24.63
CA LYS A 30 19.87 -22.77 -25.09
C LYS A 30 21.02 -21.87 -24.58
N THR A 31 21.89 -22.54 -23.81
CA THR A 31 23.37 -22.60 -23.87
C THR A 31 24.18 -21.36 -24.26
N GLU A 32 25.08 -20.92 -23.36
CA GLU A 32 26.53 -21.10 -23.56
C GLU A 32 27.35 -20.79 -22.30
N ASP A 33 28.51 -21.44 -22.26
CA ASP A 33 29.40 -21.71 -21.14
C ASP A 33 30.18 -20.47 -20.65
N ASN A 34 30.29 -20.26 -19.34
CA ASN A 34 31.41 -19.53 -18.77
C ASN A 34 31.68 -20.02 -17.34
N SER A 35 32.44 -21.10 -17.27
CA SER A 35 32.61 -22.02 -16.14
C SER A 35 33.58 -21.55 -15.05
N GLN A 36 33.93 -20.27 -14.94
CA GLN A 36 35.01 -19.83 -14.04
C GLN A 36 34.72 -18.66 -13.08
N ILE A 37 33.44 -18.32 -12.85
CA ILE A 37 33.05 -17.32 -11.82
C ILE A 37 31.96 -17.89 -10.88
N LYS A 38 32.07 -19.16 -10.49
CA LYS A 38 31.04 -19.83 -9.65
C LYS A 38 31.55 -20.39 -8.32
N GLU A 39 32.79 -20.07 -7.94
CA GLU A 39 33.44 -20.72 -6.79
C GLU A 39 33.88 -19.76 -5.67
N GLN A 40 33.37 -18.51 -5.66
CA GLN A 40 33.68 -17.54 -4.59
C GLN A 40 32.46 -16.90 -3.88
N TYR A 41 31.22 -17.25 -4.25
CA TYR A 41 30.02 -16.71 -3.58
C TYR A 41 29.14 -17.78 -2.93
N LYS A 42 29.58 -19.04 -2.96
CA LYS A 42 28.93 -20.11 -2.21
C LYS A 42 29.60 -20.14 -0.84
N LEU A 43 28.91 -19.56 0.15
CA LEU A 43 29.01 -19.74 1.60
C LEU A 43 28.82 -18.41 2.34
N GLN A 44 27.73 -17.70 2.05
CA GLN A 44 27.03 -16.91 3.06
C GLN A 44 25.61 -17.47 3.17
N THR A 45 25.54 -18.50 4.02
CA THR A 45 24.38 -18.97 4.78
C THR A 45 23.06 -18.26 4.46
N ALA A 46 22.31 -18.87 3.54
CA ALA A 46 20.87 -18.66 3.45
C ALA A 46 20.25 -19.08 4.79
N ASN A 47 19.98 -18.10 5.65
CA ASN A 47 19.08 -18.29 6.77
C ASN A 47 17.68 -18.49 6.15
N PRO A 48 17.03 -19.67 6.28
CA PRO A 48 15.74 -19.94 5.65
C PRO A 48 14.64 -18.98 6.08
N TRP A 49 14.89 -18.18 7.12
CA TRP A 49 13.93 -17.27 7.72
C TRP A 49 14.03 -15.78 7.29
N ASN A 50 14.94 -15.41 6.37
CA ASN A 50 15.11 -14.01 5.94
C ASN A 50 14.41 -13.67 4.60
N LEU A 51 13.70 -14.60 3.99
CA LEU A 51 13.03 -14.34 2.70
C LEU A 51 11.72 -13.54 2.86
N TYR A 52 11.10 -13.57 4.05
CA TYR A 52 9.77 -12.98 4.26
C TYR A 52 9.81 -11.47 4.58
N ASP A 53 10.93 -10.93 5.04
CA ASP A 53 11.05 -9.49 5.37
C ASP A 53 11.37 -8.63 4.14
N ALA A 54 12.08 -9.18 3.15
CA ALA A 54 12.44 -8.42 1.94
C ALA A 54 11.22 -8.20 1.03
N SER A 55 10.38 -9.22 0.82
CA SER A 55 9.17 -9.10 -0.01
C SER A 55 8.17 -8.12 0.58
N ASP A 56 7.97 -8.14 1.91
CA ASP A 56 7.07 -7.21 2.59
C ASP A 56 7.58 -5.77 2.46
N SER A 57 8.90 -5.55 2.47
CA SER A 57 9.49 -4.22 2.31
C SER A 57 9.33 -3.65 0.90
N GLU A 58 9.58 -4.45 -0.14
CA GLU A 58 9.40 -4.06 -1.54
C GLU A 58 7.93 -3.80 -1.86
N ASP A 59 7.02 -4.64 -1.35
CA ASP A 59 5.58 -4.47 -1.52
C ASP A 59 5.06 -3.22 -0.80
N GLN A 60 5.63 -2.88 0.37
CA GLN A 60 5.33 -1.61 1.06
C GLN A 60 5.82 -0.40 0.26
N GLU A 61 7.04 -0.42 -0.25
CA GLU A 61 7.55 0.67 -1.08
C GLU A 61 6.70 0.86 -2.35
N ALA A 62 6.36 -0.24 -3.02
CA ALA A 62 5.46 -0.23 -4.17
C ALA A 62 4.05 0.28 -3.81
N TRP A 63 3.52 -0.07 -2.63
CA TRP A 63 2.24 0.47 -2.16
C TRP A 63 2.31 1.98 -1.89
N ILE A 64 3.39 2.45 -1.26
CA ILE A 64 3.59 3.89 -0.99
C ILE A 64 3.61 4.68 -2.30
N ASP A 65 4.27 4.18 -3.33
CA ASP A 65 4.33 4.86 -4.63
C ASP A 65 2.98 4.88 -5.35
N ARG A 66 2.21 3.80 -5.26
CA ARG A 66 0.83 3.76 -5.74
C ARG A 66 -0.07 4.73 -4.98
N PHE A 67 0.03 4.77 -3.66
CA PHE A 67 -0.71 5.71 -2.81
C PHE A 67 -0.36 7.17 -3.16
N ARG A 68 0.92 7.48 -3.38
CA ARG A 68 1.39 8.80 -3.81
C ARG A 68 0.77 9.25 -5.13
N LYS A 69 0.48 8.33 -6.06
CA LYS A 69 -0.22 8.66 -7.32
C LYS A 69 -1.66 9.12 -7.05
N MET A 70 -2.36 8.46 -6.13
CA MET A 70 -3.70 8.89 -5.68
C MET A 70 -3.66 10.23 -4.95
N GLU A 71 -2.71 10.41 -4.02
CA GLU A 71 -2.51 11.65 -3.29
C GLU A 71 -2.29 12.85 -4.24
N LYS A 72 -1.39 12.68 -5.22
CA LYS A 72 -1.15 13.70 -6.25
C LYS A 72 -2.41 14.01 -7.04
N ALA A 73 -3.20 13.00 -7.43
CA ALA A 73 -4.44 13.22 -8.18
C ALA A 73 -5.48 14.02 -7.39
N LEU A 74 -5.57 13.79 -6.08
CA LEU A 74 -6.45 14.58 -5.20
C LEU A 74 -6.03 16.05 -5.15
N TYR A 75 -4.72 16.33 -4.97
CA TYR A 75 -4.21 17.69 -4.98
C TYR A 75 -4.34 18.38 -6.35
N LEU A 76 -4.11 17.66 -7.45
CA LEU A 76 -4.32 18.19 -8.81
C LEU A 76 -5.80 18.50 -9.10
N SER A 77 -6.73 17.83 -8.40
CA SER A 77 -8.17 18.10 -8.52
C SER A 77 -8.60 19.35 -7.76
N ASP A 78 -7.82 19.81 -6.78
CA ASP A 78 -8.01 21.07 -6.08
C ASP A 78 -7.36 22.21 -6.88
N VAL A 79 -8.02 22.59 -7.98
CA VAL A 79 -7.54 23.64 -8.92
C VAL A 79 -7.28 24.99 -8.23
N LYS A 80 -7.96 25.24 -7.10
CA LYS A 80 -7.83 26.48 -6.33
C LYS A 80 -6.72 26.42 -5.26
N ASN A 81 -6.05 25.28 -5.10
CA ASN A 81 -5.02 25.03 -4.09
C ASN A 81 -5.47 25.39 -2.66
N THR A 82 -6.73 25.07 -2.33
CA THR A 82 -7.34 25.35 -1.02
C THR A 82 -6.98 24.32 0.04
N GLY A 83 -6.36 23.21 -0.35
CA GLY A 83 -6.18 22.00 0.46
C GLY A 83 -7.48 21.24 0.68
N LYS A 84 -8.54 21.53 -0.09
CA LYS A 84 -9.88 20.96 0.09
C LYS A 84 -10.46 20.47 -1.24
N LEU A 85 -11.35 19.50 -1.14
CA LEU A 85 -12.08 18.98 -2.30
C LEU A 85 -13.51 18.60 -1.90
N GLU A 86 -14.44 18.76 -2.84
CA GLU A 86 -15.82 18.33 -2.65
C GLU A 86 -15.89 16.82 -2.35
N LYS A 87 -16.65 16.44 -1.32
CA LYS A 87 -16.78 15.07 -0.80
C LYS A 87 -16.92 14.01 -1.90
N GLU A 88 -17.88 14.18 -2.80
CA GLU A 88 -18.19 13.18 -3.81
C GLU A 88 -17.09 13.06 -4.87
N LYS A 89 -16.40 14.17 -5.18
CA LYS A 89 -15.24 14.17 -6.07
C LYS A 89 -14.08 13.40 -5.45
N ALA A 90 -13.75 13.68 -4.19
CA ALA A 90 -12.71 12.97 -3.45
C ALA A 90 -13.03 11.47 -3.33
N LYS A 91 -14.27 11.12 -2.95
CA LYS A 91 -14.72 9.74 -2.78
C LYS A 91 -14.59 8.94 -4.08
N ARG A 92 -15.04 9.48 -5.20
CA ARG A 92 -14.92 8.84 -6.51
C ARG A 92 -13.47 8.65 -6.93
N LEU A 93 -12.62 9.66 -6.75
CA LEU A 93 -11.19 9.55 -7.07
C LEU A 93 -10.52 8.44 -6.25
N ILE A 94 -10.77 8.40 -4.94
CA ILE A 94 -10.19 7.38 -4.07
C ILE A 94 -10.65 5.98 -4.47
N HIS A 95 -11.93 5.78 -4.78
CA HIS A 95 -12.41 4.47 -5.26
C HIS A 95 -11.75 4.05 -6.57
N ASN A 96 -11.66 4.97 -7.54
CA ASN A 96 -11.05 4.67 -8.84
C ASN A 96 -9.56 4.29 -8.66
N TYR A 97 -8.81 5.08 -7.89
CA TYR A 97 -7.39 4.82 -7.65
C TYR A 97 -7.16 3.55 -6.82
N ASN A 98 -8.05 3.26 -5.87
CA ASN A 98 -8.01 2.02 -5.12
C ASN A 98 -8.11 0.78 -6.02
N GLN A 99 -8.91 0.88 -7.09
CA GLN A 99 -9.08 -0.21 -8.07
C GLN A 99 -7.93 -0.29 -9.07
N ILE A 100 -7.54 0.82 -9.72
CA ILE A 100 -6.53 0.76 -10.80
C ILE A 100 -5.10 0.55 -10.32
N TYR A 101 -4.84 0.78 -9.03
CA TYR A 101 -3.52 0.58 -8.42
C TYR A 101 -3.51 -0.53 -7.37
N ASP A 102 -4.62 -1.23 -7.14
CA ASP A 102 -4.71 -2.26 -6.09
C ASP A 102 -4.20 -1.73 -4.73
N LEU A 103 -4.73 -0.59 -4.28
CA LEU A 103 -4.33 0.00 -2.99
C LEU A 103 -4.84 -0.80 -1.80
N CYS A 104 -5.76 -1.74 -2.04
CA CYS A 104 -6.35 -2.65 -1.06
C CYS A 104 -7.01 -1.93 0.12
N LEU A 105 -7.45 -0.69 -0.07
CA LEU A 105 -8.22 0.06 0.91
C LEU A 105 -9.63 -0.52 0.96
N SER A 106 -10.08 -0.88 2.17
CA SER A 106 -11.44 -1.41 2.37
C SER A 106 -12.49 -0.37 1.99
N PRO A 107 -13.45 -0.68 1.10
CA PRO A 107 -14.56 0.22 0.78
C PRO A 107 -15.30 0.75 2.02
N LEU A 108 -15.49 -0.10 3.03
CA LEU A 108 -16.14 0.28 4.28
C LEU A 108 -15.32 1.29 5.11
N LYS A 109 -13.99 1.16 5.10
CA LYS A 109 -13.08 2.11 5.77
C LYS A 109 -13.04 3.44 5.00
N ILE A 110 -13.03 3.39 3.67
CA ILE A 110 -13.16 4.58 2.81
C ILE A 110 -14.48 5.29 3.15
N ASP A 111 -15.61 4.59 3.14
CA ASP A 111 -16.92 5.16 3.48
C ASP A 111 -16.93 5.82 4.86
N LYS A 112 -16.27 5.21 5.84
CA LYS A 112 -16.15 5.76 7.19
C LYS A 112 -15.45 7.12 7.21
N ALA A 113 -14.44 7.33 6.37
CA ALA A 113 -13.73 8.60 6.24
C ALA A 113 -14.65 9.76 5.80
N PHE A 114 -15.70 9.44 5.05
CA PHE A 114 -16.62 10.42 4.48
C PHE A 114 -17.90 10.63 5.30
N ARG A 115 -18.16 9.80 6.32
CA ARG A 115 -19.34 9.94 7.20
C ARG A 115 -19.47 11.31 7.89
N PRO A 116 -18.39 11.99 8.32
CA PRO A 116 -18.50 13.29 8.99
C PRO A 116 -18.94 14.44 8.08
N PHE A 117 -18.93 14.25 6.76
CA PHE A 117 -19.17 15.31 5.78
C PHE A 117 -20.52 15.12 5.09
N HIS A 118 -21.22 16.22 4.83
CA HIS A 118 -22.48 16.22 4.08
C HIS A 118 -22.23 16.18 2.56
N TYR A 119 -23.28 15.90 1.80
CA TYR A 119 -23.21 15.95 0.33
C TYR A 119 -22.86 17.38 -0.14
N GLY A 120 -21.98 17.49 -1.14
CA GLY A 120 -21.50 18.78 -1.67
C GLY A 120 -20.57 19.57 -0.73
N GLN A 121 -20.29 19.06 0.48
CA GLN A 121 -19.39 19.70 1.41
C GLN A 121 -17.93 19.50 0.98
N ASP A 122 -17.13 20.57 1.06
CA ASP A 122 -15.68 20.48 0.90
C ASP A 122 -15.04 19.88 2.15
N LEU A 123 -14.15 18.91 1.94
CA LEU A 123 -13.37 18.28 3.00
C LEU A 123 -11.88 18.61 2.87
N PRO A 124 -11.17 18.70 4.00
CA PRO A 124 -9.72 18.89 4.00
C PRO A 124 -8.99 17.61 3.56
N LEU A 125 -8.10 17.73 2.58
CA LEU A 125 -7.36 16.61 1.99
C LEU A 125 -6.36 15.98 2.96
N GLN A 126 -5.61 16.81 3.70
CA GLN A 126 -4.55 16.33 4.59
C GLN A 126 -5.02 15.32 5.66
N PRO A 127 -6.06 15.60 6.48
CA PRO A 127 -6.53 14.62 7.47
C PRO A 127 -7.17 13.39 6.82
N LEU A 128 -7.78 13.53 5.64
CA LEU A 128 -8.29 12.39 4.88
C LEU A 128 -7.15 11.47 4.43
N LEU A 129 -6.09 12.03 3.84
CA LEU A 129 -4.91 11.29 3.39
C LEU A 129 -4.20 10.60 4.55
N GLN A 130 -4.05 11.28 5.68
CA GLN A 130 -3.47 10.69 6.89
C GLN A 130 -4.28 9.47 7.35
N TYR A 131 -5.61 9.61 7.43
CA TYR A 131 -6.49 8.50 7.79
C TYR A 131 -6.35 7.32 6.83
N LEU A 132 -6.35 7.57 5.50
CA LEU A 132 -6.24 6.53 4.49
C LEU A 132 -4.88 5.82 4.54
N LYS A 133 -3.81 6.56 4.84
CA LYS A 133 -2.45 6.01 4.93
C LYS A 133 -2.30 5.01 6.08
N GLU A 134 -3.13 5.13 7.11
CA GLU A 134 -3.13 4.27 8.31
C GLU A 134 -4.01 3.02 8.19
N LEU A 135 -4.77 2.88 7.09
CA LEU A 135 -5.70 1.76 6.90
C LEU A 135 -5.01 0.42 6.64
#